data_AF-A0A531KFI1-F1
#
_entry.id   AF-A0A531KFI1-F1
#
_cell.length_a   1.000
_cell.length_b   1.000
_cell.length_c   1.000
_cell.angle_alpha   90.00
_cell.angle_beta   90.00
_cell.angle_gamma   90.00
#
_symmetry.space_group_name_H-M   'P 1'
#
loop_
_entity.id
_entity.type
_entity.pdbx_description
1 polymer ?
#
loop_
_entity_poly.entity_id
_entity_poly.type
_entity_poly.pdbx_seq_one_letter_code
_entity_poly.pdbx_strand_id
1 'polypeptide(L)'
;IGAVAVQHAGAPGVLHGNRTYLLQNADGQIMDGHSISAGLDYPGVGPEHSWLRDSGRVDYVPILDDEALEAFQLTTRVEGIIPALESAHAIAHAVKIVPAMDKDQIVIVNLSGRGDKDVHTVANMLGMEI
;
A
#
# COMPACT_ATOMS: atom_id res chain seq x y z
N ILE A 1 4.33 -4.75 3.95
CA ILE A 1 4.84 -5.36 2.68
C ILE A 1 3.69 -5.98 1.86
N GLY A 2 2.97 -5.15 1.09
CA GLY A 2 1.80 -5.58 0.31
C GLY A 2 1.98 -5.60 -1.23
N ALA A 3 0.88 -5.51 -1.99
CA ALA A 3 0.82 -5.58 -3.47
C ALA A 3 1.82 -4.70 -4.24
N VAL A 4 2.37 -3.64 -3.63
CA VAL A 4 3.42 -2.82 -4.26
C VAL A 4 4.82 -3.46 -4.17
N ALA A 5 5.08 -4.25 -3.13
CA ALA A 5 6.31 -5.03 -3.04
C ALA A 5 6.37 -6.10 -4.14
N VAL A 6 5.22 -6.66 -4.53
CA VAL A 6 5.10 -7.57 -5.68
C VAL A 6 5.61 -6.92 -6.97
N GLN A 7 5.35 -5.63 -7.17
CA GLN A 7 5.80 -4.91 -8.35
C GLN A 7 7.30 -4.61 -8.34
N HIS A 8 7.99 -4.65 -7.18
CA HIS A 8 9.43 -4.37 -7.10
C HIS A 8 10.28 -5.63 -6.95
N ALA A 9 9.80 -6.59 -6.18
CA ALA A 9 10.51 -7.80 -5.79
C ALA A 9 9.89 -9.08 -6.37
N GLY A 10 8.71 -8.99 -7.00
CA GLY A 10 8.07 -10.11 -7.68
C GLY A 10 8.60 -10.35 -9.09
N ALA A 11 8.28 -11.52 -9.62
CA ALA A 11 8.61 -11.94 -10.97
C ALA A 11 7.34 -12.28 -11.76
N PRO A 12 7.34 -12.19 -13.10
CA PRO A 12 6.21 -12.61 -13.91
C PRO A 12 5.90 -14.10 -13.70
N GLY A 13 4.63 -14.43 -13.50
CA GLY A 13 4.15 -15.80 -13.38
C GLY A 13 2.63 -15.89 -13.52
N VAL A 14 2.06 -17.03 -13.16
CA VAL A 14 0.60 -17.27 -13.23
C VAL A 14 0.08 -17.57 -11.83
N LEU A 15 -0.86 -16.75 -11.37
CA LEU A 15 -1.53 -16.89 -10.07
C LEU A 15 -3.01 -16.59 -10.27
N HIS A 16 -3.89 -17.35 -9.62
CA HIS A 16 -5.35 -17.11 -9.61
C HIS A 16 -6.00 -16.84 -10.98
N GLY A 17 -5.51 -17.51 -12.04
CA GLY A 17 -6.10 -17.42 -13.38
C GLY A 17 -5.59 -16.27 -14.25
N ASN A 18 -4.60 -15.50 -13.81
CA ASN A 18 -3.98 -14.43 -14.60
C ASN A 18 -2.46 -14.51 -14.64
N ARG A 19 -1.87 -14.06 -15.76
CA ARG A 19 -0.42 -13.85 -15.88
C ARG A 19 -0.08 -12.44 -15.41
N THR A 20 0.74 -12.31 -14.37
CA THR A 20 1.00 -11.04 -13.67
C THR A 20 2.34 -11.09 -12.92
N TYR A 21 2.77 -9.99 -12.29
CA TYR A 21 3.82 -10.05 -11.28
C TYR A 21 3.29 -10.68 -9.98
N LEU A 22 4.08 -11.56 -9.37
CA LEU A 22 3.81 -12.17 -8.08
C LEU A 22 5.11 -12.48 -7.31
N LEU A 23 5.01 -12.62 -5.99
CA LEU A 23 6.08 -13.11 -5.14
C LEU A 23 6.14 -14.64 -5.27
N GLN A 24 7.28 -15.13 -5.78
CA GLN A 24 7.53 -16.55 -5.94
C GLN A 24 9.02 -16.85 -5.79
N ASN A 25 9.35 -18.06 -5.34
CA ASN A 25 10.72 -18.53 -5.26
C ASN A 25 11.24 -19.05 -6.61
N ALA A 26 12.49 -19.52 -6.65
CA ALA A 26 13.12 -20.01 -7.88
C ALA A 26 12.41 -21.24 -8.51
N ASP A 27 11.68 -22.01 -7.71
CA ASP A 27 10.91 -23.18 -8.15
C ASP A 27 9.48 -22.81 -8.60
N GLY A 28 9.14 -21.52 -8.61
CA GLY A 28 7.81 -21.01 -8.93
C GLY A 28 6.77 -21.22 -7.83
N GLN A 29 7.19 -21.55 -6.60
CA GLN A 29 6.29 -21.62 -5.46
C GLN A 29 5.94 -20.23 -4.95
N ILE A 30 4.66 -20.00 -4.65
CA ILE A 30 4.17 -18.71 -4.15
C ILE A 30 4.77 -18.42 -2.78
N MET A 31 5.29 -17.21 -2.62
CA MET A 31 5.75 -16.70 -1.34
C MET A 31 4.66 -15.84 -0.71
N ASP A 32 4.56 -15.85 0.61
CA ASP A 32 3.56 -15.05 1.32
C ASP A 32 3.91 -13.55 1.25
N GLY A 33 2.86 -12.72 1.14
CA GLY A 33 2.95 -11.30 1.47
C GLY A 33 3.10 -11.11 2.98
N HIS A 34 3.44 -9.89 3.40
CA HIS A 34 3.31 -9.52 4.81
C HIS A 34 3.01 -8.04 4.93
N SER A 35 1.82 -7.65 5.32
CA SER A 35 1.44 -6.24 5.46
C SER A 35 0.61 -6.01 6.72
N ILE A 36 0.87 -4.91 7.44
CA ILE A 36 -0.01 -4.45 8.53
C ILE A 36 -1.47 -4.26 8.04
N SER A 37 -1.61 -3.82 6.79
CA SER A 37 -2.90 -3.71 6.12
C SER A 37 -3.23 -5.05 5.47
N ALA A 38 -4.24 -5.73 6.04
CA ALA A 38 -4.74 -6.99 5.51
C ALA A 38 -5.21 -6.89 4.05
N GLY A 39 -5.78 -5.75 3.64
CA GLY A 39 -6.20 -5.54 2.25
C GLY A 39 -5.06 -5.41 1.24
N LEU A 40 -3.84 -5.16 1.70
CA LEU A 40 -2.64 -5.14 0.88
C LEU A 40 -1.80 -6.41 1.01
N ASP A 41 -2.12 -7.30 1.95
CA ASP A 41 -1.39 -8.54 2.20
C ASP A 41 -1.71 -9.62 1.15
N TYR A 42 -1.23 -9.38 -0.07
CA TYR A 42 -1.50 -10.22 -1.23
C TYR A 42 -0.21 -10.42 -2.05
N PRO A 43 0.15 -11.67 -2.38
CA PRO A 43 1.42 -11.97 -3.05
C PRO A 43 1.40 -11.71 -4.56
N GLY A 44 0.31 -11.17 -5.11
CA GLY A 44 0.16 -10.86 -6.52
C GLY A 44 -0.25 -9.41 -6.78
N VAL A 45 -0.46 -9.08 -8.05
CA VAL A 45 -1.08 -7.81 -8.46
C VAL A 45 -1.98 -8.05 -9.68
N GLY A 46 -2.93 -7.14 -9.96
CA GLY A 46 -3.72 -7.21 -11.18
C GLY A 46 -2.86 -7.12 -12.46
N PRO A 47 -3.21 -7.84 -13.54
CA PRO A 47 -2.41 -7.85 -14.76
C PRO A 47 -2.37 -6.49 -15.47
N GLU A 48 -3.41 -5.67 -15.33
CA GLU A 48 -3.44 -4.30 -15.85
C GLU A 48 -2.38 -3.42 -15.18
N HIS A 49 -2.18 -3.57 -13.86
CA HIS A 49 -1.12 -2.87 -13.14
C HIS A 49 0.28 -3.31 -13.58
N SER A 50 0.46 -4.61 -13.87
CA SER A 50 1.70 -5.12 -14.45
C SER A 50 2.00 -4.45 -15.79
N TRP A 51 1.01 -4.35 -16.67
CA TRP A 51 1.15 -3.68 -17.97
C TRP A 51 1.40 -2.16 -17.85
N LEU A 52 0.69 -1.46 -16.95
CA LEU A 52 0.90 -0.04 -16.71
C LEU A 52 2.29 0.28 -16.16
N ARG A 53 2.87 -0.64 -15.37
CA ARG A 53 4.26 -0.57 -14.92
C ARG A 53 5.22 -0.75 -16.09
N ASP A 54 5.07 -1.85 -16.83
CA ASP A 54 6.00 -2.22 -17.91
C ASP A 54 6.00 -1.18 -19.04
N SER A 55 4.87 -0.50 -19.27
CA SER A 55 4.74 0.60 -20.23
C SER A 55 5.32 1.94 -19.73
N GLY A 56 5.73 2.03 -18.47
CA GLY A 56 6.21 3.26 -17.85
C GLY A 56 5.10 4.30 -17.61
N ARG A 57 3.83 3.90 -17.66
CA ARG A 57 2.69 4.82 -17.50
C ARG A 57 2.39 5.15 -16.04
N VAL A 58 2.69 4.21 -15.14
CA VAL A 58 2.45 4.30 -13.70
C VAL A 58 3.68 3.84 -12.94
N ASP A 59 4.13 4.67 -12.02
CA ASP A 59 5.15 4.31 -11.04
C ASP A 59 4.49 3.67 -9.81
N TYR A 60 5.06 2.56 -9.38
CA TYR A 60 4.67 1.88 -8.15
C TYR A 60 5.75 2.17 -7.12
N VAL A 61 5.38 2.39 -5.86
CA VAL A 61 6.32 2.78 -4.79
C VAL A 61 5.98 2.08 -3.47
N PRO A 62 6.96 1.46 -2.78
CA PRO A 62 6.71 0.82 -1.50
C PRO A 62 6.49 1.85 -0.40
N ILE A 63 5.63 1.51 0.55
CA ILE A 63 5.46 2.21 1.83
C ILE A 63 5.55 1.17 2.94
N LEU A 64 6.27 1.52 3.99
CA LEU A 64 6.48 0.67 5.16
C LEU A 64 5.32 0.80 6.16
N ASP A 65 5.19 -0.20 7.02
CA ASP A 65 4.06 -0.31 7.95
C ASP A 65 4.08 0.84 9.00
N ASP A 66 5.26 1.30 9.42
CA ASP A 66 5.45 2.46 10.30
C ASP A 66 5.06 3.78 9.63
N GLU A 67 5.42 3.95 8.36
CA GLU A 67 5.06 5.12 7.56
C GLU A 67 3.53 5.22 7.35
N ALA A 68 2.89 4.08 7.09
CA ALA A 68 1.43 4.01 7.02
C ALA A 68 0.77 4.32 8.37
N LEU A 69 1.35 3.85 9.47
CA LEU A 69 0.86 4.12 10.83
C LEU A 69 0.99 5.60 11.21
N GLU A 70 2.10 6.25 10.85
CA GLU A 70 2.29 7.69 11.03
C GLU A 70 1.26 8.50 10.23
N ALA A 71 1.04 8.13 8.96
CA ALA A 71 0.05 8.78 8.10
C ALA A 71 -1.38 8.60 8.63
N PHE A 72 -1.74 7.41 9.10
CA PHE A 72 -3.03 7.15 9.74
C PHE A 72 -3.28 8.12 10.89
N GLN A 73 -2.29 8.24 11.79
CA GLN A 73 -2.39 9.12 12.95
C GLN A 73 -2.42 10.60 12.55
N LEU A 74 -1.61 11.00 11.55
CA LEU A 74 -1.58 12.36 11.04
C LEU A 74 -2.95 12.78 10.50
N THR A 75 -3.53 11.99 9.60
CA THR A 75 -4.85 12.27 9.01
C THR A 75 -5.94 12.31 10.07
N THR A 76 -5.91 11.40 11.04
CA THR A 76 -6.88 11.39 12.15
C THR A 76 -6.78 12.67 12.99
N ARG A 77 -5.56 13.11 13.33
CA ARG A 77 -5.35 14.29 14.19
C ARG A 77 -5.62 15.62 13.49
N VAL A 78 -5.26 15.72 12.20
CA VAL A 78 -5.29 17.00 11.47
C VAL A 78 -6.63 17.19 10.76
N GLU A 79 -7.16 16.13 10.14
CA GLU A 79 -8.37 16.21 9.30
C GLU A 79 -9.61 15.65 10.00
N GLY A 80 -9.47 14.97 11.15
CA GLY A 80 -10.59 14.31 11.83
C GLY A 80 -11.15 13.10 11.06
N ILE A 81 -10.40 12.57 10.11
CA ILE A 81 -10.78 11.42 9.28
C ILE A 81 -9.95 10.23 9.73
N ILE A 82 -10.60 9.10 10.01
CA ILE A 82 -9.93 7.83 10.34
C ILE A 82 -9.79 7.02 9.04
N PRO A 83 -8.61 7.04 8.37
CA PRO A 83 -8.42 6.31 7.11
C PRO A 83 -8.28 4.81 7.36
N ALA A 84 -8.69 3.97 6.41
CA ALA A 84 -8.25 2.57 6.43
C ALA A 84 -6.72 2.48 6.30
N LEU A 85 -6.09 1.46 6.89
CA LEU A 85 -4.64 1.27 6.78
C LEU A 85 -4.19 1.13 5.32
N GLU A 86 -5.02 0.56 4.43
CA GLU A 86 -4.80 0.54 2.98
C GLU A 86 -4.63 1.96 2.42
N SER A 87 -5.57 2.86 2.74
CA SER A 87 -5.57 4.27 2.31
C SER A 87 -4.41 5.05 2.93
N ALA A 88 -4.02 4.72 4.17
CA ALA A 88 -2.92 5.37 4.87
C ALA A 88 -1.58 5.19 4.14
N HIS A 89 -1.38 4.08 3.41
CA HIS A 89 -0.19 3.92 2.56
C HIS A 89 -0.13 4.97 1.46
N ALA A 90 -1.25 5.27 0.80
CA ALA A 90 -1.31 6.29 -0.25
C ALA A 90 -1.07 7.70 0.32
N ILE A 91 -1.61 7.99 1.51
CA ILE A 91 -1.39 9.25 2.21
C ILE A 91 0.07 9.40 2.63
N ALA A 92 0.69 8.34 3.17
CA ALA A 92 2.10 8.35 3.55
C ALA A 92 3.00 8.70 2.36
N HIS A 93 2.71 8.13 1.17
CA HIS A 93 3.44 8.49 -0.03
C HIS A 93 3.23 9.97 -0.42
N ALA A 94 1.98 10.46 -0.38
CA ALA A 94 1.69 11.86 -0.68
C ALA A 94 2.45 12.82 0.26
N VAL A 95 2.47 12.54 1.56
CA VAL A 95 3.20 13.33 2.58
C VAL A 95 4.70 13.42 2.28
N LYS A 96 5.29 12.37 1.71
CA LYS A 96 6.70 12.37 1.30
C LYS A 96 6.98 13.21 0.06
N ILE A 97 6.11 13.15 -0.96
CA ILE A 97 6.40 13.77 -2.27
C ILE A 97 5.96 15.22 -2.36
N VAL A 98 4.83 15.58 -1.74
CA VAL A 98 4.22 16.92 -1.86
C VAL A 98 5.17 18.05 -1.42
N PRO A 99 6.01 17.92 -0.37
CA PRO A 99 6.95 18.98 -0.01
C PRO A 99 7.97 19.35 -1.09
N ALA A 100 8.22 18.45 -2.05
CA ALA A 100 9.14 18.67 -3.16
C ALA A 100 8.45 19.16 -4.44
N MET A 101 7.12 19.29 -4.43
CA MET A 101 6.31 19.72 -5.57
C MET A 101 6.16 21.25 -5.61
N ASP A 102 5.89 21.77 -6.81
CA ASP A 102 5.56 23.19 -6.99
C ASP A 102 4.17 23.50 -6.39
N LYS A 103 3.98 24.73 -5.92
CA LYS A 103 2.78 25.13 -5.15
C LYS A 103 1.47 25.06 -5.94
N ASP A 104 1.54 25.06 -7.27
CA ASP A 104 0.40 25.01 -8.18
C ASP A 104 0.06 23.57 -8.63
N GLN A 105 0.90 22.59 -8.28
CA GLN A 105 0.61 21.19 -8.55
C GLN A 105 -0.45 20.65 -7.57
N ILE A 106 -1.36 19.84 -8.10
CA ILE A 106 -2.48 19.24 -7.34
C ILE A 106 -2.27 17.73 -7.27
N VAL A 107 -2.32 17.18 -6.05
CA VAL A 107 -2.31 15.74 -5.80
C VAL A 107 -3.70 15.29 -5.39
N ILE A 108 -4.18 14.21 -6.02
CA ILE A 108 -5.43 13.54 -5.65
C ILE A 108 -5.06 12.19 -5.04
N VAL A 109 -5.49 11.98 -3.80
CA VAL A 109 -5.30 10.71 -3.08
C VAL A 109 -6.63 9.99 -2.99
N ASN A 110 -6.67 8.73 -3.40
CA ASN A 110 -7.87 7.91 -3.25
C ASN A 110 -7.98 7.39 -1.81
N LEU A 111 -8.99 7.86 -1.08
CA LEU A 111 -9.34 7.34 0.25
C LEU A 111 -10.23 6.10 0.10
N SER A 112 -9.62 4.97 -0.22
CA SER A 112 -10.29 3.72 -0.58
C SER A 112 -11.28 3.16 0.46
N GLY A 113 -11.15 3.56 1.72
CA GLY A 113 -12.02 3.10 2.81
C GLY A 113 -11.76 3.80 4.14
N ARG A 114 -12.69 3.59 5.08
CA ARG A 114 -12.65 4.07 6.47
C ARG A 114 -11.95 3.07 7.39
N GLY A 115 -11.30 3.57 8.44
CA GLY A 115 -10.42 2.80 9.32
C GLY A 115 -11.08 2.19 10.54
N ASP A 116 -12.41 2.18 10.67
CA ASP A 116 -13.10 1.59 11.84
C ASP A 116 -12.65 0.14 12.12
N LYS A 117 -12.42 -0.64 11.06
CA LYS A 117 -11.94 -2.02 11.15
C LYS A 117 -10.50 -2.15 11.68
N ASP A 118 -9.71 -1.09 11.56
CA ASP A 118 -8.27 -1.10 11.83
C ASP A 118 -7.92 -0.53 13.21
N VAL A 119 -8.90 0.03 13.94
CA VAL A 119 -8.68 0.73 15.21
C VAL A 119 -8.00 -0.16 16.26
N HIS A 120 -8.45 -1.42 16.41
CA HIS A 120 -7.82 -2.36 17.36
C HIS A 120 -6.38 -2.71 16.97
N THR A 121 -6.13 -2.94 15.68
CA THR A 121 -4.78 -3.21 15.16
C THR A 121 -3.85 -2.03 15.44
N VAL A 122 -4.30 -0.82 15.12
CA VAL A 122 -3.54 0.41 15.35
C VAL A 122 -3.28 0.64 16.84
N ALA A 123 -4.28 0.49 17.70
CA ALA A 123 -4.12 0.71 19.13
C ALA A 123 -3.12 -0.27 19.76
N ASN A 124 -3.20 -1.56 19.41
CA ASN A 124 -2.24 -2.56 19.87
C ASN A 124 -0.80 -2.18 19.47
N MET A 125 -0.60 -1.66 18.26
CA MET A 125 0.71 -1.23 17.78
C MET A 125 1.21 0.04 18.46
N LEU A 126 0.31 0.92 18.87
CA LEU A 126 0.62 2.12 19.65
C LEU A 126 0.76 1.83 21.15
N GLY A 127 0.60 0.57 21.59
CA GLY A 127 0.62 0.21 23.00
C GLY A 127 -0.55 0.79 23.80
N MET A 128 -1.67 1.06 23.14
CA MET A 128 -2.88 1.60 23.74
C MET A 128 -3.84 0.45 24.08
N GLU A 129 -4.37 0.45 25.31
CA GLU A 129 -5.50 -0.41 25.67
C GLU A 129 -6.81 0.31 25.31
N ILE A 130 -7.67 -0.36 24.55
CA ILE A 130 -9.02 0.08 24.16
C ILE A 130 -10.02 -1.07 24.17
#